data_AF-A0A1H3YFJ7-F1
#
_entry.id   AF-A0A1H3YFJ7-F1
#
_cell.length_a   1.000
_cell.length_b   1.000
_cell.length_c   1.000
_cell.angle_alpha   90.00
_cell.angle_beta   90.00
_cell.angle_gamma   90.00
#
_symmetry.space_group_name_H-M   'P 1'
#
loop_
_entity.id
_entity.type
_entity.pdbx_description
1 polymer ?
#
loop_
_entity_poly.entity_id
_entity_poly.type
_entity_poly.pdbx_seq_one_letter_code
_entity_poly.pdbx_strand_id
1 'polypeptide(L)'
;MVFVASFIEMPVWLRIVLIVFAFVMIFTVAFIAVGIEQKAGYYECQNCHHRYVPTYWQRNLAMHMGRTRYMKCPECGKRNWQKKVLTKEE
;
A
#
# COMPACT_ATOMS: atom_id res chain seq x y z
N MET A 1 5.18 -11.71 19.69
CA MET A 1 4.57 -11.04 20.85
C MET A 1 3.18 -11.58 21.18
N VAL A 2 2.22 -11.63 20.23
CA VAL A 2 0.86 -12.16 20.50
C VAL A 2 0.85 -13.65 20.89
N PHE A 3 1.69 -14.47 20.28
CA PHE A 3 1.78 -15.91 20.60
C PHE A 3 2.30 -16.18 22.02
N VAL A 4 3.31 -15.44 22.48
CA VAL A 4 3.90 -15.57 23.83
C VAL A 4 2.89 -15.18 24.92
N ALA A 5 2.05 -14.17 24.67
CA ALA A 5 0.97 -13.77 25.58
C ALA A 5 -0.12 -14.83 25.78
N SER A 6 -0.15 -15.91 24.98
CA SER A 6 -1.08 -17.03 25.16
C SER A 6 -0.58 -18.08 26.16
N PHE A 7 0.71 -18.08 26.51
CA PHE A 7 1.33 -19.06 27.41
C PHE A 7 1.67 -18.47 28.79
N ILE A 8 1.52 -17.16 28.96
CA ILE A 8 1.72 -16.47 30.24
C ILE A 8 0.35 -16.31 30.91
N GLU A 9 0.22 -16.76 32.16
CA GLU A 9 -0.94 -16.45 32.99
C GLU A 9 -0.98 -14.93 33.25
N MET A 10 -1.78 -14.22 32.45
CA MET A 10 -1.99 -12.77 32.57
C MET A 10 -3.47 -12.48 32.78
N PRO A 11 -3.82 -11.41 33.53
CA PRO A 11 -5.20 -10.99 33.63
C PRO A 11 -5.75 -10.62 32.25
N VAL A 12 -6.99 -11.04 31.96
CA VAL A 12 -7.62 -10.95 30.63
C VAL A 12 -7.57 -9.53 30.05
N TRP A 13 -7.77 -8.50 30.88
CA TRP A 13 -7.74 -7.11 30.46
C TRP A 13 -6.37 -6.70 29.90
N LEU A 14 -5.26 -7.13 30.54
CA LEU A 14 -3.91 -6.81 30.12
C LEU A 14 -3.60 -7.48 28.78
N ARG A 15 -4.04 -8.73 28.60
CA ARG A 15 -3.92 -9.45 27.32
C ARG A 15 -4.63 -8.70 26.19
N ILE A 16 -5.85 -8.21 26.43
CA ILE A 16 -6.61 -7.43 25.44
C ILE A 16 -5.87 -6.15 25.09
N VAL A 17 -5.39 -5.38 26.07
CA VAL A 17 -4.65 -4.13 25.85
C VAL A 17 -3.40 -4.37 25.00
N LEU A 18 -2.61 -5.40 25.33
CA LEU A 18 -1.39 -5.73 24.58
C LEU A 18 -1.69 -6.14 23.14
N ILE A 19 -2.74 -6.93 22.92
CA ILE A 19 -3.17 -7.34 21.59
C ILE A 19 -3.61 -6.11 20.77
N VAL A 20 -4.44 -5.23 21.33
CA VAL A 20 -4.90 -4.01 20.66
C VAL A 20 -3.71 -3.10 20.33
N PHE A 21 -2.80 -2.87 21.27
CA PHE A 21 -1.60 -2.06 21.05
C PHE A 21 -0.74 -2.63 19.91
N ALA A 22 -0.52 -3.95 19.89
CA ALA A 22 0.24 -4.60 18.83
C ALA A 22 -0.42 -4.42 17.46
N PHE A 23 -1.75 -4.60 17.37
CA PHE A 23 -2.47 -4.37 16.13
C PHE A 23 -2.37 -2.93 15.66
N VAL A 24 -2.57 -1.95 16.55
CA VAL A 24 -2.43 -0.53 16.22
C VAL A 24 -1.06 -0.24 15.63
N MET A 25 0.02 -0.71 16.29
CA MET A 25 1.39 -0.52 15.79
C MET A 25 1.60 -1.16 14.41
N ILE A 26 1.12 -2.39 14.20
CA ILE A 26 1.23 -3.08 12.91
C ILE A 26 0.52 -2.29 11.81
N PHE A 27 -0.72 -1.86 12.05
CA PHE A 27 -1.49 -1.09 11.08
C PHE A 27 -0.82 0.24 10.78
N THR A 28 -0.41 1.00 11.80
CA THR A 28 0.26 2.30 11.62
C THR A 28 1.52 2.17 10.75
N VAL A 29 2.39 1.21 11.06
CA VAL A 29 3.62 0.99 10.27
C VAL A 29 3.30 0.55 8.85
N ALA A 30 2.33 -0.35 8.67
CA ALA A 30 1.91 -0.81 7.35
C ALA A 30 1.37 0.34 6.49
N PHE A 31 0.49 1.20 7.02
CA PHE A 31 -0.05 2.36 6.30
C PHE A 31 1.05 3.35 5.89
N ILE A 32 2.01 3.62 6.79
CA ILE A 32 3.15 4.50 6.50
C ILE A 32 4.02 3.90 5.39
N ALA A 33 4.42 2.63 5.52
CA ALA A 33 5.28 1.96 4.54
C ALA A 33 4.65 1.93 3.14
N VAL A 34 3.36 1.59 3.07
CA VAL A 34 2.62 1.57 1.80
C VAL A 34 2.47 2.99 1.22
N GLY A 35 2.31 4.01 2.07
CA GLY A 35 2.23 5.41 1.66
C GLY A 35 3.55 5.91 1.05
N ILE A 36 4.68 5.55 1.66
CA ILE A 36 6.02 5.82 1.11
C ILE A 36 6.17 5.16 -0.26
N GLU A 37 5.83 3.87 -0.35
CA GLU A 37 5.97 3.07 -1.58
C GLU A 37 5.02 3.52 -2.71
N GLN A 38 3.88 4.13 -2.38
CA GLN A 38 2.97 4.78 -3.33
C GLN A 38 3.53 6.09 -3.89
N LYS A 39 4.21 6.89 -3.05
CA LYS A 39 4.87 8.14 -3.46
C LYS A 39 6.22 7.92 -4.16
N ALA A 40 6.80 6.74 -3.99
CA ALA A 40 8.08 6.37 -4.59
C ALA A 40 7.94 6.10 -6.10
N GLY A 41 8.04 7.15 -6.92
CA GLY A 41 8.00 7.07 -8.38
C GLY A 41 6.61 7.30 -8.98
N TYR A 42 6.50 7.04 -10.27
CA TYR A 42 5.32 7.33 -11.09
C TYR A 42 4.81 6.07 -11.78
N TYR A 43 3.56 6.08 -12.20
CA TYR A 43 2.99 5.07 -13.08
C TYR A 43 2.79 5.67 -14.46
N GLU A 44 3.34 5.02 -15.47
CA GLU A 44 3.24 5.44 -16.86
C GLU A 44 2.08 4.71 -17.54
N CYS A 45 1.17 5.49 -18.14
CA CYS A 45 0.05 4.97 -18.91
C CYS A 45 0.51 4.40 -20.25
N GLN A 46 0.22 3.15 -20.58
CA GLN A 46 0.65 2.55 -21.85
C GLN A 46 -0.14 3.05 -23.09
N ASN A 47 -1.20 3.84 -22.89
CA ASN A 47 -2.00 4.39 -24.00
C ASN A 47 -1.65 5.84 -24.35
N CYS A 48 -1.29 6.66 -23.36
CA CYS A 48 -1.00 8.09 -23.55
C CYS A 48 0.36 8.52 -22.97
N HIS A 49 1.11 7.60 -22.38
CA HIS A 49 2.43 7.82 -21.77
C HIS A 49 2.47 8.80 -20.59
N HIS A 50 1.36 9.45 -20.24
CA HIS A 50 1.31 10.31 -19.07
C HIS A 50 1.70 9.58 -17.78
N ARG A 51 2.67 10.19 -17.08
CA ARG A 51 3.18 9.73 -15.79
C ARG A 51 2.51 10.46 -14.65
N TYR A 52 1.98 9.70 -13.70
CA TYR A 52 1.33 10.27 -12.54
C TYR A 52 1.51 9.40 -11.30
N VAL A 53 1.29 10.00 -10.14
CA VAL A 53 1.24 9.28 -8.86
C VAL A 53 -0.23 8.89 -8.61
N PRO A 54 -0.58 7.59 -8.65
CA PRO A 54 -1.96 7.15 -8.39
C PRO A 54 -2.34 7.39 -6.94
N THR A 55 -3.64 7.48 -6.65
CA THR A 55 -4.10 7.56 -5.26
C THR A 55 -3.79 6.29 -4.47
N TYR A 56 -3.68 6.40 -3.14
CA TYR A 56 -3.35 5.30 -2.25
C TYR A 56 -4.21 4.06 -2.50
N TRP A 57 -5.53 4.24 -2.49
CA TRP A 57 -6.49 3.14 -2.67
C TRP A 57 -6.53 2.60 -4.09
N GLN A 58 -6.48 3.48 -5.10
CA GLN A 58 -6.45 3.05 -6.50
C GLN A 58 -5.25 2.14 -6.76
N ARG A 59 -4.08 2.49 -6.24
CA ARG A 59 -2.88 1.69 -6.37
C ARG A 59 -3.01 0.37 -5.61
N ASN A 60 -3.37 0.42 -4.33
CA ASN A 60 -3.34 -0.77 -3.46
C ASN A 60 -4.39 -1.82 -3.82
N LEU A 61 -5.54 -1.40 -4.34
CA LEU A 61 -6.61 -2.30 -4.77
C LEU A 61 -6.52 -2.69 -6.25
N ALA A 62 -5.55 -2.15 -6.99
CA ALA A 62 -5.34 -2.53 -8.38
C ALA A 62 -4.75 -3.93 -8.50
N MET A 63 -5.21 -4.66 -9.51
CA MET A 63 -4.56 -5.90 -9.95
C MET A 63 -3.12 -5.61 -10.33
N HIS A 64 -2.18 -6.44 -9.87
CA HIS A 64 -0.75 -6.23 -10.04
C HIS A 64 -0.09 -7.43 -10.71
N MET A 65 0.91 -7.15 -11.54
CA MET A 65 1.78 -8.15 -12.15
C MET A 65 3.22 -7.61 -12.12
N GLY A 66 4.03 -8.10 -11.18
CA GLY A 66 5.37 -7.55 -10.94
C GLY A 66 5.33 -6.04 -10.66
N ARG A 67 5.93 -5.24 -11.55
CA ARG A 67 5.98 -3.77 -11.45
C ARG A 67 4.84 -3.04 -12.15
N THR A 68 3.87 -3.75 -12.73
CA THR A 68 2.71 -3.14 -13.39
C THR A 68 1.46 -3.24 -12.54
N ARG A 69 0.54 -2.29 -12.71
CA ARG A 69 -0.78 -2.28 -12.07
C ARG A 69 -1.85 -1.89 -13.06
N TYR A 70 -3.00 -2.57 -13.02
CA TYR A 70 -4.13 -2.28 -13.89
C TYR A 70 -5.00 -1.18 -13.29
N MET A 71 -4.95 0.02 -13.89
CA MET A 71 -5.54 1.23 -13.31
C MET A 71 -6.16 2.13 -14.38
N LYS A 72 -7.12 2.97 -13.99
CA LYS A 72 -7.68 4.04 -14.83
C LYS A 72 -6.71 5.22 -14.89
N CYS A 73 -6.30 5.62 -16.09
CA CYS A 73 -5.51 6.83 -16.28
C CYS A 73 -6.35 8.09 -16.00
N PRO A 74 -5.84 9.06 -15.22
CA PRO A 74 -6.54 10.31 -14.93
C PRO A 74 -6.58 11.25 -16.13
N GLU A 75 -5.63 11.13 -17.06
CA GLU A 75 -5.54 11.99 -18.25
C GLU A 75 -6.42 11.45 -19.39
N CYS A 76 -6.15 10.22 -19.88
CA CYS A 76 -6.90 9.67 -21.02
C CYS A 76 -8.16 8.87 -20.63
N GLY A 77 -8.40 8.63 -19.35
CA GLY A 77 -9.60 7.94 -18.85
C GLY A 77 -9.67 6.42 -19.11
N LYS A 78 -8.76 5.85 -19.92
CA LYS A 78 -8.74 4.41 -20.22
C LYS A 78 -8.12 3.59 -19.08
N ARG A 79 -8.57 2.34 -18.92
CA ARG A 79 -7.93 1.36 -18.03
C ARG A 79 -6.93 0.51 -18.81
N ASN A 80 -5.68 0.47 -18.35
CA ASN A 80 -4.64 -0.39 -18.91
C ASN A 80 -3.63 -0.78 -17.82
N TRP A 81 -2.72 -1.69 -18.16
CA TRP A 81 -1.58 -2.03 -17.32
C TRP A 81 -0.57 -0.89 -17.36
N GLN A 82 -0.27 -0.30 -16.21
CA GLN A 82 0.64 0.83 -16.09
C GLN A 82 1.92 0.42 -15.38
N LYS A 83 3.07 0.79 -15.93
CA LYS A 83 4.39 0.39 -15.39
C LYS A 83 4.91 1.41 -14.40
N LYS A 84 5.42 0.94 -13.26
CA LYS A 84 6.09 1.81 -12.27
C LYS A 84 7.46 2.25 -12.78
N VAL A 85 7.65 3.55 -12.99
CA VAL A 85 8.90 4.21 -13.38
C VAL A 85 9.40 5.10 -12.25
N LEU A 86 10.71 5.21 -12.06
CA LEU A 86 11.29 6.02 -10.97
C LEU A 86 11.70 7.43 -11.42
N THR A 87 11.86 7.62 -12.73
CA THR A 87 12.18 8.91 -13.33
C THR A 87 10.91 9.69 -13.61
N LYS A 88 10.93 10.97 -13.26
CA LYS A 88 9.95 11.94 -13.75
C LYS A 88 10.24 12.18 -15.25
N GLU A 89 9.22 12.43 -16.06
CA GLU A 89 9.45 13.05 -17.37
C GLU A 89 10.07 14.43 -17.16
N GLU A 90 11.10 14.76 -17.95
CA GLU A 90 11.66 16.12 -18.04
C GLU A 90 10.68 17.05 -18.78
#